data_AF-A0ABD3XMQ6-F1
#
_entry.id   AF-A0ABD3XMQ6-F1
#
_cell.length_a   1.000
_cell.length_b   1.000
_cell.length_c   1.000
_cell.angle_alpha   90.00
_cell.angle_beta   90.00
_cell.angle_gamma   90.00
#
_symmetry.space_group_name_H-M   'P 1'
#
loop_
_entity.id
_entity.type
_entity.pdbx_description
1 polymer ?
#
loop_
_entity_poly.entity_id
_entity_poly.type
_entity_poly.pdbx_seq_one_letter_code
_entity_poly.pdbx_strand_id
1 'polypeptide(L)'
;MVNVGVRIELIKFYFKLGLLYNAFITVRSVQHAITISQSHLRRILILNWLSSHKDYSDVANVLFCISNELNHSGQLHGYRWMQTKCLANGLKFRQENVRLILSALDPNGCQARKARLNRRAYFAKRLNFIWHIDSYDKLKPYGFCINGCIDGFPRNIVWLYVYHTFSDPIIIGGHL
;
A
#
# COMPACT_ATOMS: atom_id res chain seq x y z
N MET A 1 -18.06 38.47 20.11
CA MET A 1 -18.16 38.07 18.68
C MET A 1 -16.75 37.81 18.17
N VAL A 2 -16.36 36.55 17.88
CA VAL A 2 -15.01 36.27 17.36
C VAL A 2 -14.89 36.79 15.94
N ASN A 3 -13.96 37.70 15.71
CA ASN A 3 -13.72 38.38 14.45
C ASN A 3 -13.43 37.35 13.33
N VAL A 4 -14.00 37.56 12.13
CA VAL A 4 -13.95 36.60 11.01
C VAL A 4 -12.50 36.31 10.59
N GLY A 5 -11.60 37.30 10.69
CA GLY A 5 -10.17 37.12 10.42
C GLY A 5 -9.49 36.11 11.37
N VAL A 6 -9.75 36.21 12.68
CA VAL A 6 -9.21 35.30 13.71
C VAL A 6 -9.66 33.86 13.47
N ARG A 7 -10.88 33.67 12.95
CA ARG A 7 -11.40 32.34 12.62
C ARG A 7 -10.60 31.65 11.51
N ILE A 8 -10.14 32.38 10.50
CA ILE A 8 -9.38 31.81 9.37
C ILE A 8 -7.96 31.43 9.80
N GLU A 9 -7.33 32.22 10.66
CA GLU A 9 -5.98 31.93 11.18
C GLU A 9 -5.96 30.68 12.06
N LEU A 10 -6.95 30.50 12.93
CA LEU A 10 -7.13 29.27 13.71
C LEU A 10 -7.32 28.06 12.79
N ILE A 11 -8.10 28.20 11.71
CA ILE A 11 -8.30 27.13 10.72
C ILE A 11 -6.98 26.75 10.05
N LYS A 12 -6.13 27.73 9.71
CA LYS A 12 -4.77 27.50 9.18
C LYS A 12 -3.86 26.78 10.18
N PHE A 13 -3.92 27.16 11.45
CA PHE A 13 -3.12 26.55 12.52
C PHE A 13 -3.45 25.07 12.72
N TYR A 14 -4.73 24.74 12.90
CA TYR A 14 -5.17 23.34 13.06
C TYR A 14 -4.97 22.49 11.80
N PHE A 15 -5.04 23.09 10.61
CA PHE A 15 -4.72 22.40 9.35
C PHE A 15 -3.23 22.04 9.28
N LYS A 16 -2.32 22.94 9.68
CA LYS A 16 -0.88 22.67 9.76
C LYS A 16 -0.51 21.59 10.78
N LEU A 17 -1.30 21.46 11.85
CA LEU A 17 -1.16 20.38 12.84
C LEU A 17 -1.57 18.98 12.32
N GLY A 18 -2.12 18.87 11.11
CA GLY A 18 -2.42 17.59 10.48
C GLY A 18 -3.65 16.87 11.07
N LEU A 19 -4.53 17.57 11.79
CA LEU A 19 -5.72 16.97 12.39
C LEU A 19 -6.68 16.45 11.31
N LEU A 20 -7.24 15.25 11.56
CA LEU A 20 -8.33 14.71 10.76
C LEU A 20 -9.56 15.62 10.83
N TYR A 21 -10.32 15.71 9.73
CA TYR A 21 -11.50 16.60 9.60
C TYR A 21 -12.49 16.51 10.77
N ASN A 22 -12.72 15.30 11.30
CA ASN A 22 -13.64 15.10 12.41
C ASN A 22 -13.06 15.64 13.72
N ALA A 23 -11.77 15.39 13.99
CA ALA A 23 -11.05 15.92 15.15
C ALA A 23 -10.96 17.45 15.10
N PHE A 24 -10.80 18.02 13.90
CA PHE A 24 -10.83 19.46 13.69
C PHE A 24 -12.16 20.09 14.13
N ILE A 25 -13.29 19.44 13.80
CA ILE A 25 -14.63 19.93 14.18
C ILE A 25 -14.86 19.81 15.69
N THR A 26 -14.41 18.71 16.31
CA THR A 26 -14.58 18.46 17.76
C THR A 26 -13.71 19.36 18.63
N VAL A 27 -12.42 19.48 18.32
CA VAL A 27 -11.49 20.34 19.08
C VAL A 27 -11.98 21.79 19.06
N ARG A 28 -12.52 22.24 17.93
CA ARG A 28 -12.98 23.61 17.76
C ARG A 28 -14.33 23.91 18.41
N SER A 29 -15.23 22.92 18.53
CA SER A 29 -16.47 23.09 19.28
C SER A 29 -16.19 23.21 20.78
N VAL A 30 -15.19 22.49 21.28
CA VAL A 30 -14.83 22.46 22.72
C VAL A 30 -14.02 23.68 23.14
N GLN A 31 -13.00 24.10 22.37
CA GLN A 31 -12.09 25.18 22.80
C GLN A 31 -12.54 26.60 22.43
N HIS A 32 -13.28 26.77 21.31
CA HIS A 32 -13.49 28.10 20.73
C HIS A 32 -14.97 28.44 20.44
N ALA A 33 -15.92 27.56 20.80
CA ALA A 33 -17.37 27.79 20.63
C ALA A 33 -17.79 28.22 19.20
N ILE A 34 -17.10 27.71 18.16
CA ILE A 34 -17.40 28.01 16.76
C ILE A 34 -17.96 26.78 16.05
N THR A 35 -19.28 26.76 15.86
CA THR A 35 -20.01 25.78 15.04
C THR A 35 -19.96 26.18 13.57
N ILE A 36 -19.29 25.38 12.72
CA ILE A 36 -19.36 25.49 11.26
C ILE A 36 -19.60 24.10 10.71
N SER A 37 -20.46 23.98 9.70
CA SER A 37 -20.70 22.72 9.01
C SER A 37 -19.47 22.25 8.23
N GLN A 38 -19.37 20.95 8.00
CA GLN A 38 -18.28 20.35 7.22
C GLN A 38 -18.17 20.97 5.81
N SER A 39 -19.30 21.30 5.19
CA SER A 39 -19.37 21.96 3.87
C SER A 39 -18.75 23.35 3.89
N HIS A 40 -19.03 24.13 4.93
CA HIS A 40 -18.48 25.48 5.06
C HIS A 40 -16.98 25.43 5.45
N LEU A 41 -16.55 24.46 6.25
CA LEU A 41 -15.12 24.20 6.48
C LEU A 41 -14.38 23.84 5.17
N ARG A 42 -14.93 22.92 4.38
CA ARG A 42 -14.38 22.57 3.05
C ARG A 42 -14.27 23.79 2.15
N ARG A 43 -15.32 24.61 2.08
CA ARG A 43 -15.33 25.85 1.29
C ARG A 43 -14.24 26.82 1.76
N ILE A 44 -14.06 27.02 3.06
CA ILE A 44 -12.98 27.86 3.61
C ILE A 44 -11.61 27.31 3.23
N LEU A 45 -11.39 26.00 3.37
CA LEU A 45 -10.11 25.37 3.05
C LEU A 45 -9.79 25.50 1.55
N ILE A 46 -10.76 25.27 0.66
CA ILE A 46 -10.60 25.44 -0.78
C ILE A 46 -10.30 26.90 -1.14
N LEU A 47 -11.08 27.86 -0.61
CA LEU A 47 -10.89 29.29 -0.89
C LEU A 47 -9.55 29.83 -0.39
N ASN A 48 -8.99 29.22 0.66
CA ASN A 48 -7.70 29.60 1.22
C ASN A 48 -6.52 28.79 0.65
N TRP A 49 -6.74 27.96 -0.39
CA TRP A 49 -5.71 27.07 -0.94
C TRP A 49 -5.09 26.12 0.11
N LEU A 50 -5.84 25.86 1.20
CA LEU A 50 -5.52 24.90 2.26
C LEU A 50 -6.19 23.56 1.97
N SER A 51 -6.29 23.20 0.69
CA SER A 51 -6.42 21.78 0.37
C SER A 51 -5.11 21.12 0.74
N SER A 52 -5.15 19.81 1.02
CA SER A 52 -3.93 19.00 1.01
C SER A 52 -3.41 19.02 -0.44
N HIS A 53 -2.77 20.12 -0.82
CA HIS A 53 -1.89 20.13 -1.97
C HIS A 53 -0.92 19.01 -1.69
N LYS A 54 -0.85 18.09 -2.65
CA LYS A 54 0.06 16.97 -2.57
C LYS A 54 1.45 17.58 -2.52
N ASP A 55 1.98 17.73 -1.30
CA ASP A 55 3.37 18.09 -1.04
C ASP A 55 4.19 16.94 -1.60
N TYR A 56 4.43 17.03 -2.91
CA TYR A 56 5.21 16.05 -3.62
C TYR A 56 6.66 16.29 -3.25
N SER A 57 7.33 15.22 -2.89
CA SER A 57 8.75 15.23 -2.63
C SER A 57 9.52 15.62 -3.88
N ASP A 58 10.65 16.28 -3.67
CA ASP A 58 11.55 16.64 -4.76
C ASP A 58 12.00 15.41 -5.56
N VAL A 59 12.16 15.60 -6.87
CA VAL A 59 12.50 14.55 -7.83
C VAL A 59 13.85 13.92 -7.47
N ALA A 60 14.81 14.71 -6.96
CA ALA A 60 16.12 14.21 -6.53
C ALA A 60 15.99 13.15 -5.41
N ASN A 61 15.14 13.39 -4.41
CA ASN A 61 14.92 12.45 -3.31
C ASN A 61 14.24 11.15 -3.79
N VAL A 62 13.31 11.26 -4.74
CA VAL A 62 12.67 10.10 -5.36
C VAL A 62 13.68 9.28 -6.17
N LEU A 63 14.55 9.95 -6.93
CA LEU A 63 15.58 9.31 -7.72
C LEU A 63 16.60 8.59 -6.83
N PHE A 64 17.00 9.20 -5.71
CA PHE A 64 17.84 8.56 -4.70
C PHE A 64 17.16 7.32 -4.10
N CYS A 65 15.88 7.41 -3.74
CA CYS A 65 15.14 6.28 -3.19
C CYS A 65 15.04 5.10 -4.18
N ILE A 66 14.72 5.38 -5.46
CA ILE A 66 14.59 4.35 -6.49
C ILE A 66 15.96 3.71 -6.79
N SER A 67 17.00 4.52 -6.96
CA SER A 67 18.36 4.00 -7.21
C SER A 67 18.87 3.14 -6.06
N ASN A 68 18.66 3.57 -4.81
CA ASN A 68 19.02 2.77 -3.65
C ASN A 68 18.26 1.43 -3.62
N GLU A 69 16.97 1.44 -3.94
CA GLU A 69 16.16 0.21 -4.03
C GLU A 69 16.65 -0.72 -5.14
N LEU A 70 16.93 -0.19 -6.33
CA LEU A 70 17.44 -0.97 -7.45
C LEU A 70 18.78 -1.64 -7.16
N ASN A 71 19.64 -1.01 -6.36
CA ASN A 71 20.93 -1.56 -5.94
C ASN A 71 20.81 -2.65 -4.86
N HIS A 72 19.65 -2.82 -4.25
CA HIS A 72 19.42 -3.77 -3.16
C HIS A 72 18.24 -4.71 -3.48
N SER A 73 17.21 -4.71 -2.64
CA SER A 73 16.06 -5.62 -2.70
C SER A 73 15.05 -5.28 -3.80
N GLY A 74 15.20 -4.13 -4.45
CA GLY A 74 14.20 -3.53 -5.33
C GLY A 74 14.35 -3.82 -6.81
N GLN A 75 15.39 -4.56 -7.23
CA GLN A 75 15.71 -4.79 -8.64
C GLN A 75 14.55 -5.41 -9.44
N LEU A 76 13.75 -6.29 -8.81
CA LEU A 76 12.62 -6.96 -9.46
C LEU A 76 11.28 -6.21 -9.29
N HIS A 77 11.25 -5.13 -8.51
CA HIS A 77 10.01 -4.42 -8.23
C HIS A 77 9.56 -3.57 -9.42
N GLY A 78 8.29 -3.73 -9.81
CA GLY A 78 7.65 -2.81 -10.74
C GLY A 78 7.36 -1.44 -10.10
N TYR A 79 7.00 -0.46 -10.94
CA TYR A 79 6.77 0.92 -10.52
C TYR A 79 5.72 1.07 -9.40
N ARG A 80 4.71 0.17 -9.32
CA ARG A 80 3.70 0.18 -8.26
C ARG A 80 4.30 -0.17 -6.90
N TRP A 81 5.08 -1.24 -6.85
CA TRP A 81 5.79 -1.66 -5.63
C TRP A 81 6.86 -0.66 -5.23
N MET A 82 7.61 -0.15 -6.22
CA MET A 82 8.60 0.90 -6.01
C MET A 82 7.94 2.16 -5.40
N GLN A 83 6.75 2.53 -5.88
CA GLN A 83 5.98 3.61 -5.29
C GLN A 83 5.60 3.32 -3.83
N THR A 84 5.09 2.14 -3.52
CA THR A 84 4.72 1.77 -2.15
C THR A 84 5.92 1.88 -1.20
N LYS A 85 7.10 1.45 -1.64
CA LYS A 85 8.33 1.58 -0.83
C LYS A 85 8.75 3.02 -0.60
N CYS A 86 8.74 3.84 -1.66
CA CYS A 86 9.07 5.27 -1.51
C CYS A 86 8.05 5.97 -0.60
N LEU A 87 6.76 5.61 -0.67
CA LEU A 87 5.71 6.08 0.25
C LEU A 87 5.97 5.64 1.70
N ALA A 88 6.41 4.39 1.91
CA ALA A 88 6.80 3.90 3.23
C ALA A 88 7.99 4.67 3.81
N ASN A 89 8.89 5.16 2.95
CA ASN A 89 9.99 6.06 3.32
C ASN A 89 9.56 7.54 3.46
N GLY A 90 8.26 7.83 3.47
CA GLY A 90 7.72 9.19 3.67
C GLY A 90 7.72 10.08 2.43
N LEU A 91 8.10 9.56 1.25
CA LEU A 91 8.10 10.32 0.00
C LEU A 91 6.73 10.27 -0.67
N LYS A 92 6.19 11.42 -1.05
CA LYS A 92 4.92 11.52 -1.78
C LYS A 92 5.19 11.93 -3.23
N PHE A 93 4.68 11.20 -4.21
CA PHE A 93 4.88 11.51 -5.62
C PHE A 93 3.79 10.85 -6.48
N ARG A 94 3.69 11.26 -7.74
CA ARG A 94 2.81 10.62 -8.71
C ARG A 94 3.39 9.30 -9.18
N GLN A 95 2.54 8.28 -9.29
CA GLN A 95 2.92 6.97 -9.80
C GLN A 95 3.59 7.04 -11.18
N GLU A 96 3.11 7.93 -12.04
CA GLU A 96 3.66 8.16 -13.38
C GLU A 96 5.12 8.65 -13.33
N ASN A 97 5.47 9.49 -12.36
CA ASN A 97 6.85 9.98 -12.21
C ASN A 97 7.79 8.82 -11.86
N VAL A 98 7.38 7.91 -10.97
CA VAL A 98 8.17 6.69 -10.68
C VAL A 98 8.28 5.80 -11.89
N ARG A 99 7.21 5.66 -12.68
CA ARG A 99 7.24 4.87 -13.91
C ARG A 99 8.28 5.42 -14.89
N LEU A 100 8.31 6.74 -15.09
CA LEU A 100 9.26 7.41 -15.97
C LEU A 100 10.70 7.30 -15.44
N ILE A 101 10.93 7.61 -14.16
CA ILE A 101 12.25 7.52 -13.53
C ILE A 101 12.78 6.08 -13.56
N LEU A 102 11.95 5.10 -13.18
CA LEU A 102 12.32 3.69 -13.20
C LEU A 102 12.63 3.20 -14.63
N SER A 103 11.89 3.69 -15.63
CA SER A 103 12.17 3.36 -17.03
C SER A 103 13.46 3.98 -17.55
N ALA A 104 13.88 5.12 -16.99
CA ALA A 104 15.14 5.78 -17.34
C ALA A 104 16.34 5.12 -16.63
N LEU A 105 16.18 4.73 -15.36
CA LEU A 105 17.24 4.10 -14.56
C LEU A 105 17.45 2.62 -14.89
N ASP A 106 16.38 1.88 -15.16
CA ASP A 106 16.42 0.44 -15.43
C ASP A 106 15.56 0.09 -16.67
N PRO A 107 16.01 0.48 -17.88
CA PRO A 107 15.30 0.15 -19.12
C PRO A 107 15.27 -1.36 -19.37
N ASN A 108 16.37 -2.05 -19.06
CA ASN A 108 16.52 -3.49 -19.27
C ASN A 108 15.57 -4.30 -18.37
N GLY A 109 15.52 -4.01 -17.07
CA GLY A 109 14.59 -4.68 -16.16
C GLY A 109 13.13 -4.30 -16.43
N CYS A 110 12.86 -3.08 -16.91
CA CYS A 110 11.54 -2.73 -17.43
C CYS A 110 11.13 -3.58 -18.64
N GLN A 111 12.06 -3.83 -19.57
CA GLN A 111 11.80 -4.65 -20.75
C GLN A 111 11.66 -6.14 -20.38
N ALA A 112 12.52 -6.66 -19.51
CA ALA A 112 12.44 -8.02 -18.99
C ALA A 112 11.10 -8.29 -18.30
N ARG A 113 10.55 -7.31 -17.57
CA ARG A 113 9.22 -7.40 -16.94
C ARG A 113 8.05 -7.38 -17.93
N LYS A 114 8.22 -6.78 -19.11
CA LYS A 114 7.21 -6.82 -20.19
C LYS A 114 7.24 -8.14 -20.97
N ALA A 115 8.36 -8.86 -20.92
CA ALA A 115 8.49 -10.15 -21.56
C ALA A 115 7.59 -11.20 -20.88
N ARG A 116 7.41 -12.34 -21.55
CA ARG A 116 6.66 -13.47 -21.00
C ARG A 116 7.30 -13.91 -19.67
N LEU A 117 6.47 -14.20 -18.67
CA LEU A 117 6.93 -14.75 -17.40
C LEU A 117 7.74 -16.03 -17.64
N ASN A 118 9.04 -15.97 -17.33
CA ASN A 118 9.91 -17.14 -17.32
C ASN A 118 9.52 -18.00 -16.12
N ARG A 119 8.80 -19.10 -16.38
CA ARG A 119 8.48 -20.07 -15.34
C ARG A 119 9.75 -20.83 -14.97
N ARG A 120 10.08 -20.84 -13.68
CA ARG A 120 11.18 -21.64 -13.16
C ARG A 120 10.81 -23.12 -13.30
N ALA A 121 11.71 -23.93 -13.83
CA ALA A 121 11.59 -25.38 -13.74
C ALA A 121 11.90 -25.77 -12.30
N TYR A 122 10.92 -26.34 -11.61
CA TYR A 122 11.07 -26.80 -10.24
C TYR A 122 11.19 -28.32 -10.22
N PHE A 123 12.17 -28.84 -9.49
CA PHE A 123 12.40 -30.28 -9.34
C PHE A 123 12.52 -30.61 -7.85
N ALA A 124 11.66 -31.48 -7.35
CA ALA A 124 11.82 -32.08 -6.03
C ALA A 124 12.71 -33.32 -6.15
N LYS A 125 13.66 -33.50 -5.24
CA LYS A 125 14.65 -34.59 -5.33
C LYS A 125 14.10 -35.96 -4.90
N ARG A 126 13.15 -35.96 -3.96
CA ARG A 126 12.56 -37.17 -3.36
C ARG A 126 11.19 -36.84 -2.75
N LEU A 127 10.44 -37.89 -2.38
CA LEU A 127 9.23 -37.77 -1.55
C LEU A 127 9.49 -36.90 -0.31
N ASN A 128 8.51 -36.09 0.06
CA ASN A 128 8.57 -35.18 1.21
C ASN A 128 9.78 -34.23 1.22
N PHE A 129 10.36 -33.92 0.05
CA PHE A 129 11.49 -32.98 -0.04
C PHE A 129 11.01 -31.53 0.00
N ILE A 130 9.93 -31.21 -0.71
CA ILE A 130 9.24 -29.93 -0.64
C ILE A 130 7.75 -30.15 -0.69
N TRP A 131 7.03 -29.41 0.15
CA TRP A 131 5.59 -29.34 0.15
C TRP A 131 5.12 -28.01 -0.40
N HIS A 132 4.12 -28.06 -1.28
CA HIS A 132 3.45 -26.90 -1.85
C HIS A 132 2.12 -26.71 -1.14
N ILE A 133 1.99 -25.61 -0.40
CA ILE A 133 0.75 -25.23 0.27
C ILE A 133 0.10 -24.12 -0.55
N ASP A 134 -1.16 -24.30 -0.92
CA ASP A 134 -1.93 -23.31 -1.66
C ASP A 134 -3.39 -23.27 -1.18
N SER A 135 -4.02 -22.11 -1.37
CA SER A 135 -5.38 -21.82 -0.92
C SER A 135 -6.29 -21.51 -2.10
N TYR A 136 -7.48 -22.07 -2.10
CA TYR A 136 -8.52 -21.83 -3.10
C TYR A 136 -9.65 -20.99 -2.51
N ASP A 137 -9.69 -19.72 -2.93
CA ASP A 137 -10.57 -18.70 -2.35
C ASP A 137 -11.84 -18.41 -3.15
N LYS A 138 -12.13 -19.12 -4.25
CA LYS A 138 -13.32 -18.79 -5.08
C LYS A 138 -14.64 -19.00 -4.34
N LEU A 139 -14.67 -19.86 -3.33
CA LEU A 139 -15.85 -20.12 -2.50
C LEU A 139 -15.90 -19.25 -1.23
N LYS A 140 -14.94 -18.34 -1.07
CA LYS A 140 -14.88 -17.44 0.07
C LYS A 140 -16.13 -16.55 0.26
N PRO A 141 -16.84 -16.10 -0.80
CA PRO A 141 -18.12 -15.40 -0.63
C PRO A 141 -19.19 -16.23 0.08
N TYR A 142 -19.07 -17.57 0.05
CA TYR A 142 -19.94 -18.52 0.76
C TYR A 142 -19.37 -18.95 2.11
N GLY A 143 -18.25 -18.36 2.55
CA GLY A 143 -17.59 -18.70 3.81
C GLY A 143 -16.69 -19.92 3.76
N PHE A 144 -16.39 -20.46 2.57
CA PHE A 144 -15.50 -21.63 2.41
C PHE A 144 -14.18 -21.25 1.76
N CYS A 145 -13.09 -21.48 2.48
CA CYS A 145 -11.71 -21.37 2.00
C CYS A 145 -11.11 -22.78 2.01
N ILE A 146 -10.75 -23.31 0.85
CA ILE A 146 -10.15 -24.65 0.77
C ILE A 146 -8.64 -24.48 0.81
N ASN A 147 -7.98 -25.07 1.80
CA ASN A 147 -6.54 -25.07 1.94
C ASN A 147 -6.03 -26.49 1.69
N GLY A 148 -4.92 -26.63 0.96
CA GLY A 148 -4.34 -27.93 0.68
C GLY A 148 -2.83 -27.90 0.60
N CYS A 149 -2.24 -29.07 0.83
CA CYS A 149 -0.81 -29.31 0.66
C CYS A 149 -0.59 -30.46 -0.32
N ILE A 150 0.37 -30.28 -1.22
CA ILE A 150 0.78 -31.26 -2.23
C ILE A 150 2.27 -31.53 -2.10
N ASP A 151 2.67 -32.81 -2.16
CA ASP A 151 4.10 -33.17 -2.20
C ASP A 151 4.68 -32.83 -3.58
N GLY A 152 5.75 -32.04 -3.62
CA GLY A 152 6.38 -31.55 -4.84
C GLY A 152 7.02 -32.63 -5.70
N PHE A 153 7.26 -33.84 -5.18
CA PHE A 153 7.81 -34.96 -5.97
C PHE A 153 6.73 -35.76 -6.72
N PRO A 154 5.81 -36.48 -6.05
CA PRO A 154 4.77 -37.25 -6.72
C PRO A 154 3.56 -36.39 -7.14
N ARG A 155 3.45 -35.14 -6.67
CA ARG A 155 2.27 -34.27 -6.80
C ARG A 155 1.00 -34.86 -6.18
N ASN A 156 1.16 -35.71 -5.16
CA ASN A 156 0.06 -36.26 -4.38
C ASN A 156 -0.39 -35.26 -3.32
N ILE A 157 -1.70 -35.24 -3.05
CA ILE A 157 -2.29 -34.44 -1.98
C ILE A 157 -1.86 -35.05 -0.64
N VAL A 158 -1.20 -34.25 0.19
CA VAL A 158 -0.81 -34.61 1.57
C VAL A 158 -2.01 -34.39 2.50
N TRP A 159 -2.67 -33.24 2.37
CA TRP A 159 -3.90 -32.91 3.09
C TRP A 159 -4.72 -31.88 2.32
N LEU A 160 -6.03 -31.85 2.60
CA LEU A 160 -6.98 -30.90 2.01
C LEU A 160 -8.10 -30.65 3.02
N TYR A 161 -8.24 -29.41 3.47
CA TYR A 161 -9.20 -29.02 4.49
C TYR A 161 -9.95 -27.76 4.11
N VAL A 162 -11.16 -27.61 4.65
CA VAL A 162 -12.01 -26.44 4.43
C VAL A 162 -12.08 -25.63 5.71
N TYR A 163 -11.82 -24.33 5.59
CA TYR A 163 -11.86 -23.37 6.69
C TYR A 163 -12.73 -22.17 6.35
N HIS A 164 -13.05 -21.38 7.36
CA HIS A 164 -13.65 -20.06 7.16
C HIS A 164 -12.62 -18.98 6.85
N THR A 165 -11.33 -19.27 7.02
CA THR A 165 -10.22 -18.32 6.85
C THR A 165 -9.08 -18.93 6.00
N PHE A 166 -8.45 -18.08 5.19
CA PHE A 166 -7.26 -18.42 4.37
C PHE A 166 -6.03 -17.59 4.80
N SER A 167 -6.19 -16.67 5.75
CA SER A 167 -5.13 -15.72 6.17
C SER A 167 -4.45 -16.10 7.49
N ASP A 168 -5.01 -17.04 8.26
CA ASP A 168 -4.46 -17.41 9.56
C ASP A 168 -3.48 -18.58 9.41
N PRO A 169 -2.16 -18.35 9.53
CA PRO A 169 -1.16 -19.38 9.33
C PRO A 169 -1.19 -20.46 10.41
N ILE A 170 -1.71 -20.18 11.61
CA ILE A 170 -1.81 -21.17 12.69
C ILE A 170 -2.81 -22.26 12.30
N ILE A 171 -3.93 -21.86 11.71
CA ILE A 171 -4.99 -22.76 11.28
C ILE A 171 -4.57 -23.55 10.02
N ILE A 172 -3.89 -22.89 9.09
CA ILE A 172 -3.53 -23.45 7.77
C ILE A 172 -2.28 -24.32 7.85
N GLY A 173 -1.28 -23.89 8.62
CA GLY A 173 -0.01 -24.59 8.80
C GLY A 173 -0.01 -25.60 9.94
N GLY A 174 -1.09 -25.71 10.72
CA GLY A 174 -1.20 -26.62 11.86
C GLY A 174 -1.26 -28.12 11.51
N HIS A 175 -1.24 -28.47 10.21
CA HIS A 175 -1.29 -29.85 9.70
C HIS A 175 0.07 -30.40 9.29
N LEU A 176 1.14 -29.67 9.63
CA LEU A 176 2.53 -30.02 9.38
C LEU A 176 3.13 -30.84 10.54
#